data_AF-A0A6H1WQB1-F1
#
_entry.id   AF-A0A6H1WQB1-F1
#
_cell.length_a   1.000
_cell.length_b   1.000
_cell.length_c   1.000
_cell.angle_alpha   90.00
_cell.angle_beta   90.00
_cell.angle_gamma   90.00
#
_symmetry.space_group_name_H-M   'P 1'
#
loop_
_entity.id
_entity.type
_entity.pdbx_description
1 polymer ?
#
loop_
_entity_poly.entity_id
_entity_poly.type
_entity_poly.pdbx_seq_one_letter_code
_entity_poly.pdbx_strand_id
1 'polypeptide(L)'
;MKVALIALPWPLFNRPAIQLGVLKGYLRRISGIEVRTFYPYLQVAYHLGYEVYHALCDSSWLCEALGAGLLFPEKQKEAERLFRRLARKEGLSLNYNEGLGLLEETLREYLLAIPWKEYQVVGFSVCLNQLTLSLWAARLLKEYFPHLRIVLGGALCAGNLGRSLLENFEFLDFVIQGEGERPLARLLAALSAGRSPEGPGIFLRRGGKVVGEGQEELSPEEIPSPVYDDYFAELQNLPPEARFFPVIPLEASRGCWWGKCHFCNLNLQWCGYRLRPLAAVLSDIRRHARAGLLDLAFMDNCLDRRQALTLFEELAKDGRDYRIFAELRAIYTAEEYRRMRRGGLYWVQIGVEALSTSLLKRLGKGTTAIDNVAAMRHCEEAGLELSANLICHFPGSTPEEVEETLRNLDYVFPFRPLTTVSFWLGYGSPVAQRPQDFGLRRIYPHPYYRYLFPSEILKSLRVLALGYEGDRRRQLALWRPVVEKVRAWKKTWEELRARHGPLLTYREGGDFLLLRQVLPQGRVLHHRLRGPSREIYLFLTEPRPFEALQSRFSHLPAERLRSFLEDLERKRLLFREGDRFLALAVRHP
;
A
#
# COMPACT_ATOMS: atom_id res chain seq x y z
N MET A 1 -3.15 19.49 29.90
CA MET A 1 -2.54 19.91 28.62
C MET A 1 -3.40 19.41 27.48
N LYS A 2 -3.71 20.26 26.51
CA LYS A 2 -4.52 19.94 25.33
C LYS A 2 -3.63 19.84 24.10
N VAL A 3 -3.80 18.75 23.36
CA VAL A 3 -2.97 18.36 22.22
C VAL A 3 -3.86 18.20 21.00
N ALA A 4 -3.48 18.84 19.90
CA ALA A 4 -4.10 18.65 18.60
C ALA A 4 -3.25 17.71 17.76
N LEU A 5 -3.89 16.76 17.08
CA LEU A 5 -3.24 15.89 16.11
C LEU A 5 -3.92 16.07 14.76
N ILE A 6 -3.16 16.37 13.71
CA ILE A 6 -3.70 16.75 12.40
C ILE A 6 -3.16 15.82 11.31
N ALA A 7 -4.05 15.41 10.42
CA ALA A 7 -3.71 14.77 9.16
C ALA A 7 -4.11 15.72 8.03
N LEU A 8 -3.13 16.32 7.36
CA LEU A 8 -3.36 17.14 6.16
C LEU A 8 -3.69 16.21 4.97
N PRO A 9 -4.26 16.72 3.86
CA PRO A 9 -4.30 15.98 2.60
C PRO A 9 -2.91 15.38 2.27
N TRP A 10 -2.79 14.19 1.66
CA TRP A 10 -3.77 13.52 0.80
C TRP A 10 -4.05 12.03 1.12
N PRO A 11 -4.38 11.64 2.38
CA PRO A 11 -4.99 10.34 2.62
C PRO A 11 -6.31 10.20 1.87
N LEU A 12 -6.72 8.97 1.54
CA LEU A 12 -8.07 8.74 0.99
C LEU A 12 -9.14 9.33 1.91
N PHE A 13 -10.01 10.18 1.37
CA PHE A 13 -11.01 10.92 2.15
C PHE A 13 -11.96 10.00 2.93
N ASN A 14 -12.23 8.81 2.37
CA ASN A 14 -13.12 7.82 2.95
C ASN A 14 -12.48 6.93 4.02
N ARG A 15 -11.26 7.26 4.48
CA ARG A 15 -10.56 6.55 5.55
C ARG A 15 -10.06 7.54 6.60
N PRO A 16 -10.40 7.38 7.89
CA PRO A 16 -9.74 8.13 8.95
C PRO A 16 -8.25 7.77 9.02
N ALA A 17 -7.39 8.73 9.31
CA ALA A 17 -5.96 8.45 9.52
C ALA A 17 -5.73 7.53 10.74
N ILE A 18 -5.23 6.30 10.50
CA ILE A 18 -4.96 5.32 11.56
C ILE A 18 -3.94 5.82 12.57
N GLN A 19 -2.93 6.58 12.12
CA GLN A 19 -1.88 7.14 12.97
C GLN A 19 -2.49 8.02 14.06
N LEU A 20 -3.45 8.87 13.69
CA LEU A 20 -4.15 9.73 14.65
C LEU A 20 -5.00 8.91 15.62
N GLY A 21 -5.73 7.93 15.11
CA GLY A 21 -6.62 7.10 15.92
C GLY A 21 -5.87 6.27 16.96
N VAL A 22 -4.74 5.69 16.59
CA VAL A 22 -3.85 4.93 17.49
C VAL A 22 -3.24 5.86 18.55
N LEU A 23 -2.69 7.01 18.15
CA LEU A 23 -2.12 7.99 19.09
C LEU A 23 -3.19 8.50 20.07
N LYS A 24 -4.39 8.84 19.60
CA LYS A 24 -5.52 9.23 20.46
C LYS A 24 -5.89 8.10 21.43
N GLY A 25 -5.99 6.87 20.94
CA GLY A 25 -6.29 5.68 21.73
C GLY A 25 -5.29 5.41 22.86
N TYR A 26 -4.00 5.74 22.63
CA TYR A 26 -2.94 5.65 23.61
C TYR A 26 -2.95 6.82 24.60
N LEU A 27 -2.87 8.05 24.09
CA LEU A 27 -2.66 9.26 24.89
C LEU A 27 -3.83 9.60 25.81
N ARG A 28 -5.07 9.28 25.42
CA ARG A 28 -6.25 9.53 26.27
C ARG A 28 -6.26 8.74 27.58
N ARG A 29 -5.38 7.74 27.71
CA ARG A 29 -5.21 6.94 28.94
C ARG A 29 -4.33 7.67 29.96
N ILE A 30 -3.66 8.74 29.56
CA ILE A 30 -2.73 9.50 30.39
C ILE A 30 -3.48 10.63 31.09
N SER A 31 -3.45 10.63 32.42
CA SER A 31 -4.11 11.66 33.22
C SER A 31 -3.58 13.07 32.89
N GLY A 32 -4.48 14.04 32.76
CA GLY A 32 -4.14 15.43 32.47
C GLY A 32 -3.83 15.74 31.00
N ILE A 33 -3.92 14.75 30.09
CA ILE A 33 -3.79 14.95 28.64
C ILE A 33 -5.16 14.85 27.97
N GLU A 34 -5.56 15.93 27.30
CA GLU A 34 -6.73 15.95 26.42
C GLU A 34 -6.22 15.94 24.97
N VAL A 35 -6.72 15.02 24.14
CA VAL A 35 -6.32 14.88 22.73
C VAL A 35 -7.51 15.05 21.81
N ARG A 36 -7.36 15.95 20.84
CA ARG A 36 -8.31 16.10 19.73
C ARG A 36 -7.61 15.87 18.40
N THR A 37 -8.27 15.15 17.51
CA THR A 37 -7.80 14.84 16.16
C THR A 37 -8.58 15.67 15.13
N PHE A 38 -7.90 16.07 14.06
CA PHE A 38 -8.41 16.98 13.03
C PHE A 38 -8.15 16.44 11.62
N TYR A 39 -9.18 16.47 10.79
CA TYR A 39 -9.20 15.85 9.45
C TYR A 39 -9.56 16.85 8.33
N PRO A 40 -8.77 17.94 8.16
CA PRO A 40 -9.06 18.99 7.16
C PRO A 40 -9.22 18.46 5.74
N TYR A 41 -8.67 17.29 5.43
CA TYR A 41 -8.85 16.67 4.12
C TYR A 41 -10.29 16.32 3.77
N LEU A 42 -11.20 16.19 4.74
CA LEU A 42 -12.63 15.99 4.46
C LEU A 42 -13.24 17.20 3.75
N GLN A 43 -12.94 18.40 4.24
CA GLN A 43 -13.40 19.65 3.62
C GLN A 43 -12.75 19.89 2.26
N VAL A 44 -11.44 19.62 2.15
CA VAL A 44 -10.74 19.71 0.86
C VAL A 44 -11.32 18.73 -0.16
N ALA A 45 -11.61 17.49 0.22
CA ALA A 45 -12.22 16.50 -0.67
C ALA A 45 -13.63 16.89 -1.09
N TYR A 46 -14.42 17.49 -0.19
CA TYR A 46 -15.73 18.02 -0.50
C TYR A 46 -15.66 19.18 -1.49
N HIS A 47 -14.87 20.21 -1.22
CA HIS A 47 -14.76 21.40 -2.09
C HIS A 47 -14.14 21.10 -3.45
N LEU A 48 -13.13 20.22 -3.51
CA LEU A 48 -12.47 19.84 -4.76
C LEU A 48 -13.29 18.85 -5.58
N GLY A 49 -14.21 18.12 -4.93
CA GLY A 49 -14.89 16.96 -5.49
C GLY A 49 -14.09 15.67 -5.29
N TYR A 50 -14.80 14.60 -4.92
CA TYR A 50 -14.19 13.32 -4.53
C TYR A 50 -13.38 12.65 -5.64
N GLU A 51 -13.80 12.76 -6.91
CA GLU A 51 -13.08 12.18 -8.04
C GLU A 51 -11.73 12.85 -8.27
N VAL A 52 -11.72 14.20 -8.27
CA VAL A 52 -10.51 15.00 -8.42
C VAL A 52 -9.57 14.77 -7.24
N TYR A 53 -10.12 14.73 -6.02
CA TYR A 53 -9.36 14.42 -4.81
C TYR A 53 -8.72 13.03 -4.87
N HIS A 54 -9.46 12.00 -5.29
CA HIS A 54 -8.94 10.65 -5.44
C HIS A 54 -7.81 10.59 -6.49
N ALA A 55 -7.99 11.24 -7.63
CA ALA A 55 -6.95 11.30 -8.67
C ALA A 55 -5.66 11.98 -8.17
N LEU A 56 -5.77 12.98 -7.30
CA LEU A 56 -4.61 13.57 -6.63
C LEU A 56 -3.96 12.57 -5.66
N CYS A 57 -4.74 11.88 -4.81
CA CYS A 57 -4.21 10.89 -3.86
C CYS A 57 -3.32 9.84 -4.52
N ASP A 58 -3.69 9.41 -5.74
CA ASP A 58 -2.94 8.42 -6.51
C ASP A 58 -1.62 8.97 -7.12
N SER A 59 -1.37 10.27 -7.04
CA SER A 59 -0.23 10.94 -7.65
C SER A 59 0.57 11.78 -6.67
N SER A 60 1.66 11.19 -6.15
CA SER A 60 2.55 11.84 -5.19
C SER A 60 3.05 13.21 -5.63
N TRP A 61 3.38 13.34 -6.91
CA TRP A 61 4.01 14.55 -7.41
C TRP A 61 3.02 15.67 -7.71
N LEU A 62 1.76 15.36 -8.04
CA LEU A 62 0.71 16.37 -8.20
C LEU A 62 0.37 16.99 -6.84
N CYS A 63 0.16 16.14 -5.84
CA CYS A 63 -0.10 16.53 -4.46
C CYS A 63 1.01 17.42 -3.89
N GLU A 64 2.25 16.97 -3.99
CA GLU A 64 3.39 17.71 -3.45
C GLU A 64 3.69 18.98 -4.25
N ALA A 65 3.30 19.07 -5.53
CA ALA A 65 3.42 20.30 -6.31
C ALA A 65 2.45 21.39 -5.82
N LEU A 66 1.20 21.04 -5.51
CA LEU A 66 0.26 21.99 -4.90
C LEU A 66 0.78 22.47 -3.54
N GLY A 67 1.17 21.55 -2.67
CA GLY A 67 1.70 21.92 -1.35
C GLY A 67 3.00 22.73 -1.43
N ALA A 68 3.89 22.43 -2.38
CA ALA A 68 5.11 23.20 -2.61
C ALA A 68 4.82 24.64 -3.04
N GLY A 69 3.79 24.86 -3.87
CA GLY A 69 3.35 26.20 -4.26
C GLY A 69 2.95 27.08 -3.08
N LEU A 70 2.34 26.49 -2.05
CA LEU A 70 1.97 27.18 -0.81
C LEU A 70 3.17 27.35 0.13
N LEU A 71 3.99 26.31 0.28
CA LEU A 71 5.14 26.32 1.17
C LEU A 71 6.25 27.27 0.69
N PHE A 72 6.51 27.30 -0.61
CA PHE A 72 7.57 28.11 -1.23
C PHE A 72 6.98 28.92 -2.39
N PRO A 73 6.43 30.13 -2.13
CA PRO A 73 5.88 30.99 -3.18
C PRO A 73 6.87 31.25 -4.33
N GLU A 74 8.18 31.29 -4.03
CA GLU A 74 9.25 31.43 -5.02
C GLU A 74 9.40 30.22 -5.96
N LYS A 75 8.84 29.06 -5.60
CA LYS A 75 8.81 27.81 -6.42
C LYS A 75 7.51 27.57 -7.15
N GLN A 76 6.52 28.45 -6.99
CA GLN A 76 5.18 28.25 -7.55
C GLN A 76 5.21 28.02 -9.07
N LYS A 77 6.04 28.77 -9.82
CA LYS A 77 6.16 28.61 -11.29
C LYS A 77 6.73 27.26 -11.70
N GLU A 78 7.73 26.75 -10.97
CA GLU A 78 8.31 25.43 -11.23
C GLU A 78 7.36 24.31 -10.83
N ALA A 79 6.72 24.43 -9.66
CA ALA A 79 5.73 23.49 -9.17
C ALA A 79 4.53 23.39 -10.15
N GLU A 80 4.02 24.52 -10.62
CA GLU A 80 2.98 24.56 -11.66
C GLU A 80 3.40 23.84 -12.93
N ARG A 81 4.64 24.03 -13.38
CA ARG A 81 5.16 23.38 -14.59
C ARG A 81 5.22 21.86 -14.44
N LEU A 82 5.62 21.39 -13.26
CA LEU A 82 5.58 19.96 -12.92
C LEU A 82 4.14 19.45 -12.90
N PHE A 83 3.24 20.17 -12.22
CA PHE A 83 1.84 19.82 -12.08
C PHE A 83 1.16 19.68 -13.44
N ARG A 84 1.21 20.73 -14.28
CA ARG A 84 0.59 20.74 -15.63
C ARG A 84 1.08 19.57 -16.50
N ARG A 85 2.38 19.24 -16.41
CA ARG A 85 2.97 18.12 -17.17
C ARG A 85 2.39 16.78 -16.73
N LEU A 86 2.25 16.56 -15.43
CA LEU A 86 1.76 15.30 -14.88
C LEU A 86 0.23 15.19 -15.00
N ALA A 87 -0.50 16.26 -14.73
CA ALA A 87 -1.95 16.32 -14.86
C ALA A 87 -2.39 15.96 -16.29
N ARG A 88 -1.70 16.50 -17.31
CA ARG A 88 -1.93 16.12 -18.72
C ARG A 88 -1.64 14.65 -18.99
N LYS A 89 -0.58 14.09 -18.40
CA LYS A 89 -0.21 12.68 -18.58
C LYS A 89 -1.21 11.73 -17.91
N GLU A 90 -1.76 12.15 -16.78
CA GLU A 90 -2.65 11.36 -15.92
C GLU A 90 -4.14 11.63 -16.20
N GLY A 91 -4.45 12.58 -17.10
CA GLY A 91 -5.82 12.90 -17.49
C GLY A 91 -6.60 13.71 -16.45
N LEU A 92 -5.90 14.36 -15.51
CA LEU A 92 -6.52 15.19 -14.48
C LEU A 92 -6.95 16.54 -15.05
N SER A 93 -8.25 16.83 -14.99
CA SER A 93 -8.84 18.10 -15.40
C SER A 93 -8.95 19.06 -14.20
N LEU A 94 -7.81 19.50 -13.67
CA LEU A 94 -7.73 20.53 -12.62
C LEU A 94 -6.72 21.59 -13.03
N ASN A 95 -7.13 22.87 -13.01
CA ASN A 95 -6.18 23.96 -13.19
C ASN A 95 -5.32 24.13 -11.93
N TYR A 96 -4.01 24.31 -12.10
CA TYR A 96 -3.10 24.44 -10.96
C TYR A 96 -3.45 25.61 -10.02
N ASN A 97 -3.74 26.80 -10.55
CA ASN A 97 -4.02 27.97 -9.73
C ASN A 97 -5.37 27.88 -9.02
N GLU A 98 -6.36 27.30 -9.69
CA GLU A 98 -7.67 26.99 -9.10
C GLU A 98 -7.52 25.99 -7.94
N GLY A 99 -6.84 24.86 -8.18
CA GLY A 99 -6.59 23.87 -7.15
C GLY A 99 -5.75 24.40 -5.99
N LEU A 100 -4.75 25.24 -6.28
CA LEU A 100 -3.90 25.87 -5.25
C LEU A 100 -4.70 26.86 -4.39
N GLY A 101 -5.51 27.72 -5.03
CA GLY A 101 -6.33 28.72 -4.34
C GLY A 101 -7.39 28.08 -3.45
N LEU A 102 -8.14 27.10 -3.99
CA LEU A 102 -9.14 26.35 -3.23
C LEU A 102 -8.52 25.64 -2.01
N LEU A 103 -7.34 25.04 -2.20
CA LEU A 103 -6.61 24.35 -1.15
C LEU A 103 -6.14 25.32 -0.06
N GLU A 104 -5.58 26.46 -0.44
CA GLU A 104 -5.15 27.49 0.52
C GLU A 104 -6.33 28.05 1.32
N GLU A 105 -7.40 28.46 0.63
CA GLU A 105 -8.61 29.03 1.25
C GLU A 105 -9.22 28.03 2.24
N THR A 106 -9.53 26.81 1.76
CA THR A 106 -10.17 25.77 2.58
C THR A 106 -9.32 25.42 3.81
N LEU A 107 -8.01 25.23 3.64
CA LEU A 107 -7.15 24.86 4.76
C LEU A 107 -6.91 26.03 5.72
N ARG A 108 -6.78 27.26 5.24
CA ARG A 108 -6.66 28.45 6.11
C ARG A 108 -7.91 28.65 6.93
N GLU A 109 -9.08 28.62 6.31
CA GLU A 109 -10.36 28.73 7.01
C GLU A 109 -10.51 27.67 8.09
N TYR A 110 -10.27 26.40 7.72
CA TYR A 110 -10.33 25.29 8.66
C TYR A 110 -9.37 25.47 9.83
N LEU A 111 -8.09 25.73 9.54
CA LEU A 111 -7.04 25.80 10.57
C LEU A 111 -7.25 27.02 11.47
N LEU A 112 -7.59 28.20 10.93
CA LEU A 112 -7.73 29.42 11.72
C LEU A 112 -9.04 29.48 12.52
N ALA A 113 -10.03 28.65 12.19
CA ALA A 113 -11.26 28.52 12.99
C ALA A 113 -11.04 27.76 14.32
N ILE A 114 -9.94 27.01 14.47
CA ILE A 114 -9.67 26.24 15.69
C ILE A 114 -9.16 27.17 16.81
N PRO A 115 -9.66 27.04 18.06
CA PRO A 115 -9.26 27.90 19.18
C PRO A 115 -7.86 27.53 19.73
N TRP A 116 -6.80 27.81 18.95
CA TRP A 116 -5.42 27.41 19.26
C TRP A 116 -4.85 27.91 20.59
N LYS A 117 -5.45 28.94 21.20
CA LYS A 117 -5.09 29.42 22.54
C LYS A 117 -5.30 28.35 23.62
N GLU A 118 -6.20 27.40 23.40
CA GLU A 118 -6.45 26.29 24.33
C GLU A 118 -5.42 25.17 24.22
N TYR A 119 -4.69 25.10 23.11
CA TYR A 119 -3.75 24.02 22.79
C TYR A 119 -2.32 24.43 23.13
N GLN A 120 -1.51 23.46 23.56
CA GLN A 120 -0.08 23.67 23.81
C GLN A 120 0.79 22.96 22.77
N VAL A 121 0.30 21.87 22.18
CA VAL A 121 1.04 21.04 21.23
C VAL A 121 0.17 20.73 20.03
N VAL A 122 0.75 20.86 18.83
CA VAL A 122 0.14 20.42 17.57
C VAL A 122 1.07 19.40 16.92
N GLY A 123 0.57 18.17 16.76
CA GLY A 123 1.24 17.08 16.07
C GLY A 123 0.72 16.90 14.65
N PHE A 124 1.60 16.82 13.67
CA PHE A 124 1.27 16.47 12.29
C PHE A 124 1.71 15.03 11.99
N SER A 125 0.78 14.20 11.54
CA SER A 125 1.11 12.88 10.98
C SER A 125 1.44 13.04 9.50
N VAL A 126 2.70 12.79 9.15
CA VAL A 126 3.25 12.98 7.80
C VAL A 126 3.64 11.62 7.20
N CYS A 127 2.77 11.11 6.34
CA CYS A 127 3.03 9.97 5.47
C CYS A 127 3.36 10.44 4.05
N LEU A 128 3.39 9.49 3.09
CA LEU A 128 3.59 9.79 1.68
C LEU A 128 2.55 10.83 1.19
N ASN A 129 2.97 11.76 0.33
CA ASN A 129 2.17 12.84 -0.27
C ASN A 129 1.78 13.99 0.67
N GLN A 130 2.08 13.93 1.96
CA GLN A 130 1.62 14.92 2.94
C GLN A 130 2.69 15.95 3.34
N LEU A 131 3.91 15.87 2.80
CA LEU A 131 5.06 16.57 3.38
C LEU A 131 4.95 18.09 3.24
N THR A 132 4.82 18.58 2.02
CA THR A 132 4.82 20.03 1.74
C THR A 132 3.64 20.74 2.39
N LEU A 133 2.44 20.14 2.36
CA LEU A 133 1.25 20.68 3.02
C LEU A 133 1.36 20.69 4.54
N SER A 134 1.90 19.64 5.15
CA SER A 134 2.10 19.60 6.60
C SER A 134 3.10 20.66 7.06
N LEU A 135 4.18 20.86 6.29
CA LEU A 135 5.16 21.92 6.57
C LEU A 135 4.56 23.32 6.38
N TRP A 136 3.73 23.53 5.36
CA TRP A 136 3.05 24.81 5.15
C TRP A 136 2.10 25.14 6.31
N ALA A 137 1.26 24.17 6.72
CA ALA A 137 0.35 24.34 7.84
C ALA A 137 1.10 24.55 9.17
N ALA A 138 2.18 23.80 9.40
CA ALA A 138 3.05 24.00 10.55
C ALA A 138 3.64 25.42 10.62
N ARG A 139 4.12 25.95 9.48
CA ARG A 139 4.61 27.33 9.39
C ARG A 139 3.50 28.34 9.67
N LEU A 140 2.34 28.18 9.02
CA LEU A 140 1.18 29.05 9.21
C LEU A 140 0.77 29.11 10.69
N LEU A 141 0.63 27.96 11.35
CA LEU A 141 0.27 27.93 12.77
C LEU A 141 1.33 28.57 13.66
N LYS A 142 2.62 28.36 13.37
CA LYS A 142 3.70 28.98 14.16
C LYS A 142 3.73 30.51 14.02
N GLU A 143 3.43 31.04 12.83
CA GLU A 143 3.35 32.48 12.56
C GLU A 143 2.21 33.16 13.34
N TYR A 144 1.03 32.55 13.37
CA TYR A 144 -0.14 33.11 14.06
C TYR A 144 -0.17 32.80 15.56
N PHE A 145 0.41 31.66 15.96
CA PHE A 145 0.33 31.12 17.31
C PHE A 145 1.71 30.63 17.77
N PRO A 146 2.66 31.55 18.03
CA PRO A 146 4.06 31.22 18.34
C PRO A 146 4.23 30.40 19.63
N HIS A 147 3.22 30.37 20.51
CA HIS A 147 3.22 29.57 21.74
C HIS A 147 3.10 28.06 21.50
N LEU A 148 2.53 27.65 20.36
CA LEU A 148 2.31 26.24 20.05
C LEU A 148 3.64 25.51 19.87
N ARG A 149 3.76 24.32 20.47
CA ARG A 149 4.84 23.39 20.16
C ARG A 149 4.44 22.51 18.99
N ILE A 150 5.18 22.60 17.90
CA ILE A 150 4.93 21.90 16.65
C ILE A 150 5.76 20.61 16.60
N VAL A 151 5.07 19.49 16.43
CA VAL A 151 5.65 18.15 16.37
C VAL A 151 5.30 17.53 15.02
N LEU A 152 6.28 16.94 14.32
CA LEU A 152 6.01 16.06 13.17
C LEU A 152 6.26 14.61 13.56
N GLY A 153 5.47 13.69 13.01
CA GLY A 153 5.68 12.26 13.10
C GLY A 153 5.19 11.55 11.84
N GLY A 154 5.23 10.22 11.81
CA GLY A 154 4.79 9.41 10.68
C GLY A 154 5.93 8.87 9.82
N ALA A 155 5.59 8.14 8.75
CA ALA A 155 6.58 7.36 7.98
C ALA A 155 7.68 8.21 7.33
N LEU A 156 7.40 9.47 6.99
CA LEU A 156 8.41 10.39 6.45
C LEU A 156 9.34 10.98 7.52
N CYS A 157 9.15 10.64 8.79
CA CYS A 157 9.99 11.10 9.91
C CYS A 157 11.02 10.05 10.37
N ALA A 158 11.10 8.89 9.70
CA ALA A 158 12.01 7.81 10.10
C ALA A 158 13.50 8.19 9.95
N GLY A 159 14.27 8.08 11.03
CA GLY A 159 15.72 8.27 11.03
C GLY A 159 16.15 9.63 10.46
N ASN A 160 17.08 9.59 9.52
CA ASN A 160 17.62 10.80 8.91
C ASN A 160 16.62 11.57 8.04
N LEU A 161 15.49 10.95 7.63
CA LEU A 161 14.40 11.70 6.99
C LEU A 161 13.87 12.74 7.99
N GLY A 162 13.44 12.30 9.17
CA GLY A 162 12.92 13.18 10.22
C GLY A 162 13.94 14.17 10.77
N ARG A 163 15.16 13.71 11.06
CA ARG A 163 16.24 14.60 11.51
C ARG A 163 16.47 15.76 10.54
N SER A 164 16.51 15.48 9.24
CA SER A 164 16.76 16.51 8.22
C SER A 164 15.62 17.54 8.09
N LEU A 165 14.38 17.18 8.46
CA LEU A 165 13.28 18.15 8.53
C LEU A 165 13.56 19.19 9.62
N LEU A 166 13.98 18.76 10.80
CA LEU A 166 14.30 19.66 11.89
C LEU A 166 15.55 20.51 11.58
N GLU A 167 16.51 19.97 10.82
CA GLU A 167 17.67 20.74 10.35
C GLU A 167 17.31 21.84 9.35
N ASN A 168 16.22 21.71 8.58
CA ASN A 168 15.86 22.62 7.50
C ASN A 168 14.70 23.58 7.81
N PHE A 169 13.86 23.28 8.82
CA PHE A 169 12.63 24.03 9.07
C PHE A 169 12.54 24.51 10.52
N GLU A 170 12.90 25.77 10.78
CA GLU A 170 12.99 26.35 12.13
C GLU A 170 11.66 26.41 12.89
N PHE A 171 10.52 26.50 12.16
CA PHE A 171 9.18 26.53 12.76
C PHE A 171 8.75 25.20 13.39
N LEU A 172 9.52 24.11 13.19
CA LEU A 172 9.31 22.82 13.85
C LEU A 172 10.04 22.79 15.19
N ASP A 173 9.38 22.40 16.29
CA ASP A 173 10.05 22.22 17.59
C ASP A 173 10.64 20.81 17.74
N PHE A 174 9.89 19.80 17.30
CA PHE A 174 10.23 18.39 17.50
C PHE A 174 9.87 17.54 16.30
N VAL A 175 10.62 16.44 16.12
CA VAL A 175 10.25 15.35 15.20
C VAL A 175 10.28 14.04 15.96
N ILE A 176 9.25 13.22 15.79
CA ILE A 176 9.13 11.88 16.36
C ILE A 176 9.37 10.85 15.24
N GLN A 177 10.30 9.92 15.50
CA GLN A 177 10.58 8.80 14.60
C GLN A 177 10.07 7.47 15.17
N GLY A 178 9.78 6.52 14.29
CA GLY A 178 9.32 5.19 14.67
C GLY A 178 7.88 5.20 15.19
N GLU A 179 7.62 4.43 16.25
CA GLU A 179 6.32 4.40 16.92
C GLU A 179 6.13 5.68 17.75
N GLY A 180 4.98 6.36 17.58
CA GLY A 180 4.79 7.70 18.12
C GLY A 180 4.29 7.75 19.56
N GLU A 181 3.75 6.64 20.08
CA GLU A 181 2.98 6.58 21.33
C GLU A 181 3.82 6.96 22.55
N ARG A 182 4.89 6.20 22.82
CA ARG A 182 5.78 6.45 23.97
C ARG A 182 6.58 7.74 23.81
N PRO A 183 7.20 8.03 22.64
CA PRO A 183 7.94 9.28 22.45
C PRO A 183 7.05 10.52 22.63
N LEU A 184 5.83 10.52 22.07
CA LEU A 184 4.91 11.64 22.22
C LEU A 184 4.44 11.79 23.67
N ALA A 185 4.05 10.70 24.33
CA ALA A 185 3.68 10.73 25.75
C ALA A 185 4.80 11.31 26.63
N ARG A 186 6.05 10.89 26.39
CA ARG A 186 7.23 11.40 27.10
C ARG A 186 7.44 12.88 26.84
N LEU A 187 7.32 13.30 25.58
CA LEU A 187 7.44 14.70 25.19
C LEU A 187 6.40 15.56 25.89
N LEU A 188 5.13 15.14 25.90
CA LEU A 188 4.04 15.85 26.56
C LEU A 188 4.27 15.94 28.08
N ALA A 189 4.74 14.86 28.71
CA ALA A 189 5.06 14.86 30.14
C ALA A 189 6.21 15.81 30.49
N ALA A 190 7.26 15.85 29.67
CA ALA A 190 8.39 16.76 29.87
C ALA A 190 7.96 18.23 29.71
N LEU A 191 7.21 18.55 28.66
CA LEU A 191 6.66 19.89 28.44
C LEU A 191 5.72 20.32 29.58
N SER A 192 4.85 19.43 30.07
CA SER A 192 3.98 19.72 31.22
C SER A 192 4.75 20.03 32.50
N ALA A 193 5.95 19.45 32.64
CA ALA A 193 6.83 19.67 33.78
C ALA A 193 7.83 20.82 33.57
N GLY A 194 7.78 21.55 32.45
CA GLY A 194 8.75 22.60 32.13
C GLY A 194 10.18 22.08 31.90
N ARG A 195 10.34 20.81 31.51
CA ARG A 195 11.64 20.16 31.27
C ARG A 195 11.89 19.95 29.77
N SER A 196 13.16 19.79 29.40
CA SER A 196 13.54 19.37 28.05
C SER A 196 13.08 17.93 27.80
N PRO A 197 12.40 17.62 26.68
CA PRO A 197 12.00 16.26 26.34
C PRO A 197 13.20 15.48 25.83
N GLU A 198 13.69 14.51 26.58
CA GLU A 198 14.79 13.63 26.15
C GLU A 198 14.31 12.17 26.13
N GLY A 199 14.80 11.38 25.19
CA GLY A 199 14.51 9.95 25.11
C GLY A 199 14.52 9.39 23.69
N PRO A 200 14.40 8.06 23.56
CA PRO A 200 14.39 7.39 22.27
C PRO A 200 13.22 7.89 21.41
N GLY A 201 13.49 8.07 20.12
CA GLY A 201 12.48 8.46 19.13
C GLY A 201 12.17 9.96 19.06
N ILE A 202 12.81 10.82 19.86
CA ILE A 202 12.56 12.27 19.88
C ILE A 202 13.78 13.01 19.31
N PHE A 203 13.56 13.76 18.22
CA PHE A 203 14.52 14.75 17.72
C PHE A 203 14.15 16.16 18.15
N LEU A 204 15.14 16.93 18.62
CA LEU A 204 14.99 18.33 19.05
C LEU A 204 16.26 19.14 18.75
N ARG A 205 16.17 20.49 18.77
CA ARG A 205 17.36 21.36 18.66
C ARG A 205 17.92 21.72 20.04
N ARG A 206 19.21 21.45 20.26
CA ARG A 206 19.96 21.83 21.47
C ARG A 206 21.28 22.48 21.06
N GLY A 207 21.48 23.73 21.46
CA GLY A 207 22.71 24.48 21.10
C GLY A 207 22.92 24.62 19.59
N GLY A 208 21.85 24.86 18.82
CA GLY A 208 21.90 25.01 17.36
C GLY A 208 22.08 23.71 16.57
N LYS A 209 22.14 22.54 17.22
CA LYS A 209 22.26 21.23 16.57
C LYS A 209 21.04 20.37 16.83
N VAL A 210 20.64 19.55 15.85
CA VAL A 210 19.62 18.52 16.07
C VAL A 210 20.23 17.34 16.83
N VAL A 211 19.62 16.97 17.95
CA VAL A 211 20.00 15.84 18.80
C VAL A 211 18.83 14.86 18.94
N GLY A 212 19.13 13.64 19.36
CA GLY A 212 18.16 12.55 19.51
C GLY A 212 18.54 11.32 18.69
N GLU A 213 18.25 10.14 19.23
CA GLU A 213 18.63 8.86 18.65
C GLU A 213 17.67 7.76 19.11
N GLY A 214 17.86 6.56 18.55
CA GLY A 214 17.09 5.39 18.92
C GLY A 214 15.60 5.47 18.56
N GLN A 215 14.94 4.35 18.73
CA GLN A 215 13.50 4.19 18.65
C GLN A 215 13.07 3.26 19.78
N GLU A 216 11.79 3.31 20.13
CA GLU A 216 11.23 2.49 21.18
C GLU A 216 9.93 1.91 20.68
N GLU A 217 9.81 0.59 20.74
CA GLU A 217 8.64 -0.11 20.28
C GLU A 217 7.68 -0.45 21.42
N LEU A 218 6.39 -0.41 21.13
CA LEU A 218 5.39 -1.03 21.99
C LEU A 218 5.53 -2.54 21.96
N SER A 219 5.28 -3.17 23.11
CA SER A 219 4.97 -4.60 23.12
C SER A 219 3.65 -4.85 22.37
N PRO A 220 3.45 -6.04 21.79
CA PRO A 220 2.20 -6.45 21.16
C PRO A 220 0.92 -6.07 21.91
N GLU A 221 0.90 -6.24 23.23
CA GLU A 221 -0.24 -6.02 24.12
C GLU A 221 -0.53 -4.54 24.34
N GLU A 222 0.47 -3.68 24.15
CA GLU A 222 0.36 -2.24 24.35
C GLU A 222 -0.15 -1.50 23.10
N ILE A 223 -0.12 -2.15 21.93
CA ILE A 223 -0.62 -1.56 20.68
C ILE A 223 -2.11 -1.20 20.85
N PRO A 224 -2.46 0.10 20.88
CA PRO A 224 -3.79 0.54 21.27
C PRO A 224 -4.81 0.26 20.16
N SER A 225 -6.06 0.06 20.54
CA SER A 225 -7.16 0.17 19.58
C SER A 225 -7.27 1.61 19.06
N PRO A 226 -7.42 1.82 17.75
CA PRO A 226 -7.61 3.14 17.21
C PRO A 226 -8.98 3.72 17.61
N VAL A 227 -9.05 5.05 17.75
CA VAL A 227 -10.25 5.82 18.11
C VAL A 227 -10.52 6.88 17.05
N TYR A 228 -11.72 6.88 16.46
CA TYR A 228 -12.09 7.71 15.31
C TYR A 228 -13.32 8.61 15.53
N ASP A 229 -13.68 8.85 16.79
CA ASP A 229 -14.81 9.70 17.19
C ASP A 229 -14.78 11.10 16.56
N ASP A 230 -13.63 11.80 16.55
CA ASP A 230 -13.53 13.14 15.95
C ASP A 230 -13.71 13.09 14.43
N TYR A 231 -13.21 12.05 13.76
CA TYR A 231 -13.41 11.88 12.31
C TYR A 231 -14.90 11.73 11.99
N PHE A 232 -15.62 10.91 12.76
CA PHE A 232 -17.06 10.76 12.56
C PHE A 232 -17.81 12.07 12.85
N ALA A 233 -17.39 12.83 13.87
CA ALA A 233 -17.96 14.14 14.14
C ALA A 233 -17.75 15.11 12.97
N GLU A 234 -16.53 15.17 12.39
CA GLU A 234 -16.25 16.02 11.22
C GLU A 234 -17.01 15.56 9.96
N LEU A 235 -17.12 14.24 9.74
CA LEU A 235 -17.93 13.69 8.65
C LEU A 235 -19.41 14.05 8.79
N GLN A 236 -19.95 14.10 10.02
CA GLN A 236 -21.32 14.56 10.27
C GLN A 236 -21.50 16.07 10.10
N ASN A 237 -20.43 16.86 10.15
CA ASN A 237 -20.49 18.30 9.91
C ASN A 237 -20.50 18.64 8.41
N LEU A 238 -20.19 17.68 7.53
CA LEU A 238 -20.39 17.88 6.09
C LEU A 238 -21.89 17.99 5.74
N PRO A 239 -22.23 18.67 4.64
CA PRO A 239 -23.58 18.64 4.08
C PRO A 239 -24.09 17.21 3.92
N PRO A 240 -25.37 16.91 4.20
CA PRO A 240 -25.91 15.54 4.14
C PRO A 240 -25.60 14.78 2.84
N GLU A 241 -25.66 15.45 1.71
CA GLU A 241 -25.37 14.93 0.36
C GLU A 241 -23.89 14.58 0.12
N ALA A 242 -22.98 15.14 0.94
CA ALA A 242 -21.56 14.88 0.91
C ALA A 242 -21.13 13.76 1.89
N ARG A 243 -22.04 13.24 2.71
CA ARG A 243 -21.71 12.18 3.67
C ARG A 243 -21.63 10.82 2.98
N PHE A 244 -20.75 9.96 3.50
CA PHE A 244 -20.51 8.62 2.95
C PHE A 244 -20.24 7.61 4.08
N PHE A 245 -20.27 6.32 3.77
CA PHE A 245 -19.83 5.27 4.68
C PHE A 245 -18.30 5.10 4.58
N PRO A 246 -17.54 5.37 5.64
CA PRO A 246 -16.08 5.25 5.59
C PRO A 246 -15.62 3.79 5.66
N VAL A 247 -14.45 3.53 5.10
CA VAL A 247 -13.70 2.27 5.29
C VAL A 247 -12.80 2.44 6.50
N ILE A 248 -12.96 1.62 7.53
CA ILE A 248 -12.26 1.81 8.82
C ILE A 248 -10.90 1.11 8.81
N PRO A 249 -9.79 1.87 8.97
CA PRO A 249 -8.47 1.29 9.08
C PRO A 249 -8.28 0.55 10.39
N LEU A 250 -7.56 -0.57 10.33
CA LEU A 250 -7.19 -1.39 11.47
C LEU A 250 -5.73 -1.83 11.31
N GLU A 251 -5.10 -2.23 12.41
CA GLU A 251 -3.81 -2.91 12.40
C GLU A 251 -3.89 -4.23 13.18
N ALA A 252 -3.38 -5.31 12.57
CA ALA A 252 -3.18 -6.60 13.21
C ALA A 252 -1.71 -6.82 13.61
N SER A 253 -0.80 -6.03 13.07
CA SER A 253 0.64 -6.17 13.24
C SER A 253 1.39 -4.90 12.86
N ARG A 254 2.61 -4.77 13.39
CA ARG A 254 3.58 -3.73 13.01
C ARG A 254 4.82 -4.37 12.43
N GLY A 255 5.35 -3.76 11.38
CA GLY A 255 6.45 -4.32 10.59
C GLY A 255 6.00 -5.26 9.49
N CYS A 256 6.95 -6.00 8.92
CA CYS A 256 6.70 -7.05 7.94
C CYS A 256 7.49 -8.31 8.29
N TRP A 257 6.80 -9.44 8.48
CA TRP A 257 7.42 -10.73 8.80
C TRP A 257 8.37 -11.24 7.71
N TRP A 258 8.21 -10.78 6.47
CA TRP A 258 9.13 -11.14 5.38
C TRP A 258 10.42 -10.34 5.41
N GLY A 259 10.32 -9.01 5.50
CA GLY A 259 11.44 -8.08 5.67
C GLY A 259 12.58 -8.12 4.63
N LYS A 260 12.48 -8.91 3.55
CA LYS A 260 13.62 -9.23 2.65
C LYS A 260 13.51 -8.64 1.24
N CYS A 261 12.39 -7.99 0.89
CA CYS A 261 12.21 -7.39 -0.43
C CYS A 261 13.25 -6.28 -0.68
N HIS A 262 14.07 -6.42 -1.72
CA HIS A 262 15.20 -5.51 -1.97
C HIS A 262 14.77 -4.08 -2.36
N PHE A 263 13.57 -3.91 -2.92
CA PHE A 263 13.02 -2.61 -3.32
C PHE A 263 12.25 -1.90 -2.20
N CYS A 264 11.91 -2.60 -1.11
CA CYS A 264 10.94 -2.11 -0.13
C CYS A 264 11.60 -1.23 0.93
N ASN A 265 10.91 -0.17 1.33
CA ASN A 265 11.28 0.71 2.44
C ASN A 265 10.13 0.93 3.44
N LEU A 266 9.09 0.10 3.40
CA LEU A 266 7.92 0.22 4.29
C LEU A 266 8.20 -0.18 5.75
N ASN A 267 9.39 -0.71 6.03
CA ASN A 267 9.79 -1.17 7.36
C ASN A 267 10.76 -0.22 8.07
N LEU A 268 11.02 0.98 7.54
CA LEU A 268 12.01 1.91 8.11
C LEU A 268 11.65 2.39 9.50
N GLN A 269 10.36 2.51 9.79
CA GLN A 269 9.82 2.98 11.07
C GLN A 269 9.61 1.86 12.10
N TRP A 270 9.94 0.61 11.77
CA TRP A 270 9.70 -0.55 12.64
C TRP A 270 10.99 -1.33 12.91
N CYS A 271 11.30 -1.63 14.18
CA CYS A 271 12.22 -2.74 14.49
C CYS A 271 11.48 -4.07 14.49
N GLY A 272 11.80 -4.96 13.55
CA GLY A 272 11.26 -6.31 13.52
C GLY A 272 9.76 -6.38 13.16
N TYR A 273 9.12 -7.47 13.57
CA TYR A 273 7.71 -7.75 13.32
C TYR A 273 7.00 -8.10 14.62
N ARG A 274 5.85 -7.51 14.88
CA ARG A 274 5.04 -7.75 16.08
C ARG A 274 3.58 -7.96 15.72
N LEU A 275 3.00 -9.06 16.21
CA LEU A 275 1.58 -9.37 16.05
C LEU A 275 0.79 -8.81 17.21
N ARG A 276 -0.24 -8.04 16.93
CA ARG A 276 -1.21 -7.64 17.94
C ARG A 276 -2.03 -8.85 18.38
N PRO A 277 -2.45 -8.96 19.66
CA PRO A 277 -3.28 -10.06 20.11
C PRO A 277 -4.57 -10.18 19.29
N LEU A 278 -4.85 -11.37 18.76
CA LEU A 278 -6.02 -11.62 17.90
C LEU A 278 -7.34 -11.20 18.56
N ALA A 279 -7.48 -11.43 19.87
CA ALA A 279 -8.66 -11.03 20.62
C ALA A 279 -8.89 -9.50 20.59
N ALA A 280 -7.84 -8.69 20.62
CA ALA A 280 -7.95 -7.24 20.51
C ALA A 280 -8.38 -6.82 19.09
N VAL A 281 -7.82 -7.46 18.05
CA VAL A 281 -8.20 -7.22 16.66
C VAL A 281 -9.68 -7.56 16.42
N LEU A 282 -10.13 -8.74 16.86
CA LEU A 282 -11.54 -9.15 16.77
C LEU A 282 -12.47 -8.21 17.55
N SER A 283 -12.04 -7.75 18.74
CA SER A 283 -12.80 -6.79 19.55
C SER A 283 -13.00 -5.46 18.82
N ASP A 284 -11.95 -4.96 18.16
CA ASP A 284 -12.00 -3.73 17.38
C ASP A 284 -12.98 -3.86 16.20
N ILE A 285 -12.86 -4.93 15.41
CA ILE A 285 -13.75 -5.23 14.29
C ILE A 285 -15.20 -5.26 14.75
N ARG A 286 -15.50 -6.05 15.79
CA ARG A 286 -16.86 -6.21 16.32
C ARG A 286 -17.40 -4.90 16.92
N ARG A 287 -16.55 -4.05 17.47
CA ARG A 287 -16.95 -2.71 17.95
C ARG A 287 -17.38 -1.82 16.80
N HIS A 288 -16.62 -1.76 15.70
CA HIS A 288 -17.01 -0.99 14.52
C HIS A 288 -18.26 -1.55 13.85
N ALA A 289 -18.40 -2.87 13.80
CA ALA A 289 -19.60 -3.54 13.30
C ALA A 289 -20.86 -3.16 14.09
N ARG A 290 -20.78 -3.12 15.43
CA ARG A 290 -21.88 -2.66 16.30
C ARG A 290 -22.24 -1.18 16.09
N ALA A 291 -21.30 -0.39 15.58
CA ALA A 291 -21.53 1.00 15.20
C ALA A 291 -22.04 1.16 13.75
N GLY A 292 -22.38 0.06 13.06
CA GLY A 292 -22.91 0.07 11.69
C GLY A 292 -21.84 0.13 10.60
N LEU A 293 -20.57 -0.13 10.93
CA LEU A 293 -19.45 -0.04 9.99
C LEU A 293 -18.94 -1.45 9.65
N LEU A 294 -19.14 -1.88 8.40
CA LEU A 294 -18.79 -3.22 7.91
C LEU A 294 -17.62 -3.23 6.92
N ASP A 295 -17.26 -2.06 6.40
CA ASP A 295 -16.13 -1.89 5.48
C ASP A 295 -14.87 -1.54 6.28
N LEU A 296 -13.87 -2.42 6.21
CA LEU A 296 -12.66 -2.36 7.03
C LEU A 296 -11.43 -2.53 6.14
N ALA A 297 -10.29 -2.00 6.57
CA ALA A 297 -9.03 -2.15 5.85
C ALA A 297 -7.86 -2.34 6.80
N PHE A 298 -7.14 -3.44 6.68
CA PHE A 298 -5.87 -3.63 7.39
C PHE A 298 -4.78 -2.77 6.75
N MET A 299 -4.09 -1.97 7.56
CA MET A 299 -2.97 -1.11 7.16
C MET A 299 -1.60 -1.81 7.35
N ASP A 300 -1.63 -3.08 7.67
CA ASP A 300 -0.47 -3.94 7.80
C ASP A 300 0.31 -4.05 6.49
N ASN A 301 1.65 -4.03 6.56
CA ASN A 301 2.50 -4.27 5.39
C ASN A 301 2.27 -5.66 4.76
N CYS A 302 1.92 -6.65 5.59
CA CYS A 302 1.45 -7.97 5.18
C CYS A 302 0.91 -8.71 6.42
N LEU A 303 -0.30 -9.24 6.34
CA LEU A 303 -0.83 -10.08 7.41
C LEU A 303 -0.03 -11.38 7.54
N ASP A 304 0.19 -11.81 8.79
CA ASP A 304 0.71 -13.14 9.08
C ASP A 304 -0.29 -14.22 8.68
N ARG A 305 0.20 -15.31 8.08
CA ARG A 305 -0.66 -16.40 7.57
C ARG A 305 -1.49 -17.04 8.67
N ARG A 306 -0.88 -17.39 9.80
CA ARG A 306 -1.58 -18.13 10.86
C ARG A 306 -2.66 -17.25 11.50
N GLN A 307 -2.31 -16.01 11.81
CA GLN A 307 -3.25 -15.07 12.40
C GLN A 307 -4.36 -14.69 11.41
N ALA A 308 -4.05 -14.44 10.13
CA ALA A 308 -5.05 -14.12 9.11
C ALA A 308 -6.07 -15.24 8.95
N LEU A 309 -5.63 -16.50 8.83
CA LEU A 309 -6.56 -17.62 8.72
C LEU A 309 -7.50 -17.65 9.92
N THR A 310 -6.95 -17.70 11.13
CA THR A 310 -7.72 -17.74 12.38
C THR A 310 -8.69 -16.56 12.50
N LEU A 311 -8.23 -15.35 12.15
CA LEU A 311 -9.04 -14.13 12.15
C LEU A 311 -10.29 -14.30 11.28
N PHE A 312 -10.13 -14.68 10.02
CA PHE A 312 -11.26 -14.78 9.11
C PHE A 312 -12.18 -15.98 9.44
N GLU A 313 -11.68 -17.05 10.06
CA GLU A 313 -12.57 -18.12 10.56
C GLU A 313 -13.46 -17.66 11.70
N GLU A 314 -12.92 -16.85 12.61
CA GLU A 314 -13.69 -16.28 13.70
C GLU A 314 -14.73 -15.28 13.19
N LEU A 315 -14.37 -14.45 12.20
CA LEU A 315 -15.31 -13.51 11.59
C LEU A 315 -16.42 -14.21 10.80
N ALA A 316 -16.15 -15.36 10.17
CA ALA A 316 -17.17 -16.13 9.45
C ALA A 316 -18.29 -16.64 10.38
N LYS A 317 -18.04 -16.72 11.70
CA LYS A 317 -19.03 -17.14 12.71
C LYS A 317 -19.92 -16.00 13.19
N ASP A 318 -19.57 -14.74 12.90
CA ASP A 318 -20.27 -13.57 13.44
C ASP A 318 -21.63 -13.32 12.75
N GLY A 319 -21.91 -13.93 11.60
CA GLY A 319 -23.14 -13.70 10.83
C GLY A 319 -23.27 -12.27 10.29
N ARG A 320 -22.14 -11.60 10.02
CA ARG A 320 -22.09 -10.23 9.50
C ARG A 320 -21.40 -10.16 8.14
N ASP A 321 -21.88 -9.28 7.27
CA ASP A 321 -21.36 -9.09 5.91
C ASP A 321 -20.16 -8.14 5.88
N TYR A 322 -19.07 -8.52 6.54
CA TYR A 322 -17.84 -7.75 6.50
C TYR A 322 -17.26 -7.64 5.08
N ARG A 323 -16.71 -6.47 4.75
CA ARG A 323 -15.91 -6.25 3.53
C ARG A 323 -14.54 -5.71 3.94
N ILE A 324 -13.55 -6.60 3.90
CA ILE A 324 -12.22 -6.35 4.46
C ILE A 324 -11.21 -6.27 3.32
N PHE A 325 -10.42 -5.20 3.31
CA PHE A 325 -9.17 -5.11 2.55
C PHE A 325 -7.99 -5.64 3.39
N ALA A 326 -7.11 -6.43 2.78
CA ALA A 326 -5.84 -6.83 3.39
C ALA A 326 -4.73 -7.05 2.35
N GLU A 327 -3.49 -6.87 2.78
CA GLU A 327 -2.29 -7.24 2.01
C GLU A 327 -1.76 -8.62 2.41
N LEU A 328 -1.63 -9.52 1.44
CA LEU A 328 -1.16 -10.89 1.63
C LEU A 328 0.00 -11.23 0.68
N ARG A 329 0.73 -12.31 0.99
CA ARG A 329 1.69 -12.92 0.07
C ARG A 329 1.10 -14.11 -0.65
N ALA A 330 1.66 -14.47 -1.81
CA ALA A 330 1.25 -15.61 -2.63
C ALA A 330 1.69 -16.97 -2.02
N ILE A 331 1.19 -17.30 -0.84
CA ILE A 331 1.56 -18.51 -0.07
C ILE A 331 0.35 -19.32 0.42
N TYR A 332 -0.86 -18.93 0.01
CA TYR A 332 -2.12 -19.53 0.45
C TYR A 332 -2.66 -20.46 -0.64
N THR A 333 -3.27 -21.55 -0.20
CA THR A 333 -4.01 -22.52 -1.02
C THR A 333 -5.37 -21.97 -1.44
N ALA A 334 -6.02 -22.61 -2.41
CA ALA A 334 -7.36 -22.24 -2.86
C ALA A 334 -8.38 -22.25 -1.71
N GLU A 335 -8.33 -23.26 -0.83
CA GLU A 335 -9.28 -23.38 0.28
C GLU A 335 -9.07 -22.31 1.35
N GLU A 336 -7.83 -21.91 1.60
CA GLU A 336 -7.51 -20.81 2.52
C GLU A 336 -8.10 -19.48 2.02
N TYR A 337 -7.99 -19.18 0.72
CA TYR A 337 -8.65 -18.00 0.14
C TYR A 337 -10.17 -18.06 0.28
N ARG A 338 -10.81 -19.23 0.06
CA ARG A 338 -12.26 -19.40 0.26
C ARG A 338 -12.68 -19.23 1.72
N ARG A 339 -11.89 -19.73 2.68
CA ARG A 339 -12.10 -19.50 4.12
C ARG A 339 -12.03 -18.02 4.46
N MET A 340 -11.00 -17.33 3.95
CA MET A 340 -10.88 -15.88 4.16
C MET A 340 -12.03 -15.09 3.53
N ARG A 341 -12.48 -15.47 2.33
CA ARG A 341 -13.65 -14.87 1.67
C ARG A 341 -14.93 -15.00 2.49
N ARG A 342 -15.16 -16.16 3.12
CA ARG A 342 -16.30 -16.40 4.03
C ARG A 342 -16.24 -15.53 5.29
N GLY A 343 -15.04 -15.20 5.76
CA GLY A 343 -14.83 -14.26 6.87
C GLY A 343 -14.89 -12.79 6.49
N GLY A 344 -15.19 -12.46 5.22
CA GLY A 344 -15.34 -11.10 4.75
C GLY A 344 -14.11 -10.49 4.07
N LEU A 345 -13.03 -11.24 3.82
CA LEU A 345 -11.98 -10.77 2.90
C LEU A 345 -12.63 -10.51 1.54
N TYR A 346 -12.57 -9.28 1.04
CA TYR A 346 -13.23 -8.89 -0.20
C TYR A 346 -12.23 -8.32 -1.21
N TRP A 347 -11.43 -7.34 -0.79
CA TRP A 347 -10.33 -6.80 -1.57
C TRP A 347 -9.01 -7.35 -1.04
N VAL A 348 -8.14 -7.80 -1.94
CA VAL A 348 -6.84 -8.33 -1.53
C VAL A 348 -5.74 -7.77 -2.40
N GLN A 349 -4.72 -7.22 -1.76
CA GLN A 349 -3.47 -6.93 -2.45
C GLN A 349 -2.52 -8.12 -2.31
N ILE A 350 -2.15 -8.74 -3.42
CA ILE A 350 -1.12 -9.77 -3.45
C ILE A 350 0.15 -9.18 -4.06
N GLY A 351 1.25 -9.25 -3.31
CA GLY A 351 2.55 -8.82 -3.83
C GLY A 351 3.11 -9.80 -4.86
N VAL A 352 2.58 -9.77 -6.09
CA VAL A 352 3.06 -10.55 -7.24
C VAL A 352 4.43 -10.04 -7.70
N GLU A 353 4.53 -8.75 -8.04
CA GLU A 353 5.71 -7.98 -8.43
C GLU A 353 6.44 -8.45 -9.70
N ALA A 354 6.50 -9.74 -9.98
CA ALA A 354 7.13 -10.31 -11.16
C ALA A 354 6.47 -11.64 -11.56
N LEU A 355 6.51 -11.94 -12.85
CA LEU A 355 6.13 -13.24 -13.41
C LEU A 355 7.37 -14.00 -13.93
N SER A 356 8.54 -13.71 -13.39
CA SER A 356 9.79 -14.43 -13.64
C SER A 356 10.39 -14.88 -12.32
N THR A 357 10.71 -16.17 -12.18
CA THR A 357 11.28 -16.69 -10.94
C THR A 357 12.70 -16.16 -10.70
N SER A 358 13.48 -15.94 -11.76
CA SER A 358 14.79 -15.29 -11.62
C SER A 358 14.63 -13.86 -11.09
N LEU A 359 13.69 -13.08 -11.63
CA LEU A 359 13.45 -11.72 -11.16
C LEU A 359 12.90 -11.70 -9.72
N LEU A 360 12.02 -12.62 -9.33
CA LEU A 360 11.53 -12.73 -7.94
C LEU A 360 12.66 -13.00 -6.95
N LYS A 361 13.65 -13.83 -7.33
CA LYS A 361 14.87 -14.04 -6.52
C LYS A 361 15.68 -12.75 -6.42
N ARG A 362 15.88 -12.04 -7.53
CA ARG A 362 16.56 -10.73 -7.55
C ARG A 362 15.87 -9.68 -6.70
N LEU A 363 14.54 -9.66 -6.66
CA LEU A 363 13.74 -8.78 -5.82
C LEU A 363 13.73 -9.19 -4.34
N GLY A 364 14.25 -10.38 -3.99
CA GLY A 364 14.16 -10.93 -2.65
C GLY A 364 12.73 -11.27 -2.25
N LYS A 365 11.87 -11.64 -3.21
CA LYS A 365 10.43 -11.87 -2.97
C LYS A 365 10.10 -13.22 -2.36
N GLY A 366 10.99 -14.22 -2.48
CA GLY A 366 10.81 -15.54 -1.86
C GLY A 366 9.59 -16.34 -2.34
N THR A 367 9.01 -15.95 -3.47
CA THR A 367 7.97 -16.68 -4.20
C THR A 367 8.50 -17.03 -5.59
N THR A 368 7.82 -17.93 -6.28
CA THR A 368 8.07 -18.29 -7.68
C THR A 368 6.95 -17.78 -8.58
N ALA A 369 7.14 -17.84 -9.90
CA ALA A 369 6.11 -17.43 -10.85
C ALA A 369 4.87 -18.33 -10.74
N ILE A 370 5.04 -19.65 -10.52
CA ILE A 370 3.89 -20.55 -10.31
C ILE A 370 3.10 -20.23 -9.04
N ASP A 371 3.77 -19.80 -7.95
CA ASP A 371 3.07 -19.38 -6.74
C ASP A 371 2.23 -18.11 -6.98
N ASN A 372 2.78 -17.16 -7.75
CA ASN A 372 2.06 -15.95 -8.14
C ASN A 372 0.86 -16.25 -9.06
N VAL A 373 1.04 -17.10 -10.09
CA VAL A 373 -0.06 -17.52 -10.98
C VAL A 373 -1.13 -18.27 -10.20
N ALA A 374 -0.74 -19.12 -9.24
CA ALA A 374 -1.67 -19.80 -8.35
C ALA A 374 -2.48 -18.81 -7.50
N ALA A 375 -1.84 -17.83 -6.87
CA ALA A 375 -2.54 -16.82 -6.09
C ALA A 375 -3.57 -16.02 -6.92
N MET A 376 -3.23 -15.68 -8.17
CA MET A 376 -4.16 -15.02 -9.09
C MET A 376 -5.38 -15.89 -9.41
N ARG A 377 -5.13 -17.17 -9.74
CA ARG A 377 -6.18 -18.17 -9.96
C ARG A 377 -7.06 -18.36 -8.71
N HIS A 378 -6.46 -18.45 -7.53
CA HIS A 378 -7.20 -18.66 -6.28
C HIS A 378 -8.05 -17.45 -5.90
N CYS A 379 -7.58 -16.23 -6.14
CA CYS A 379 -8.39 -15.03 -5.94
C CYS A 379 -9.61 -15.02 -6.86
N GLU A 380 -9.42 -15.37 -8.13
CA GLU A 380 -10.50 -15.51 -9.09
C GLU A 380 -11.52 -16.57 -8.66
N GLU A 381 -11.05 -17.76 -8.24
CA GLU A 381 -11.90 -18.88 -7.81
C GLU A 381 -12.63 -18.60 -6.49
N ALA A 382 -12.06 -17.79 -5.61
CA ALA A 382 -12.68 -17.36 -4.36
C ALA A 382 -13.60 -16.14 -4.52
N GLY A 383 -13.67 -15.53 -5.72
CA GLY A 383 -14.43 -14.29 -5.93
C GLY A 383 -13.88 -13.11 -5.13
N LEU A 384 -12.55 -13.00 -5.05
CA LEU A 384 -11.83 -11.89 -4.42
C LEU A 384 -11.42 -10.83 -5.43
N GLU A 385 -11.55 -9.57 -5.04
CA GLU A 385 -11.11 -8.42 -5.82
C GLU A 385 -9.58 -8.25 -5.68
N LEU A 386 -8.84 -8.90 -6.57
CA LEU A 386 -7.37 -8.85 -6.59
C LEU A 386 -6.86 -7.47 -7.04
N SER A 387 -5.91 -6.91 -6.28
CA SER A 387 -4.97 -5.87 -6.70
C SER A 387 -3.55 -6.44 -6.66
N ALA A 388 -2.76 -6.24 -7.70
CA ALA A 388 -1.38 -6.70 -7.74
C ALA A 388 -0.55 -5.88 -8.72
N ASN A 389 0.68 -5.57 -8.31
CA ASN A 389 1.64 -4.84 -9.13
C ASN A 389 2.56 -5.79 -9.91
N LEU A 390 3.03 -5.29 -11.06
CA LEU A 390 4.14 -5.83 -11.83
C LEU A 390 5.24 -4.76 -11.88
N ILE A 391 6.34 -4.99 -11.17
CA ILE A 391 7.49 -4.07 -11.14
C ILE A 391 8.27 -4.21 -12.43
N CYS A 392 8.20 -3.17 -13.26
CA CYS A 392 9.01 -3.03 -14.46
C CYS A 392 10.27 -2.21 -14.15
N HIS A 393 11.28 -2.33 -15.01
CA HIS A 393 12.48 -1.49 -14.99
C HIS A 393 13.37 -1.64 -13.73
N PHE A 394 13.31 -2.79 -13.06
CA PHE A 394 14.21 -3.04 -11.94
C PHE A 394 15.68 -3.05 -12.42
N PRO A 395 16.62 -2.37 -11.73
CA PRO A 395 18.01 -2.31 -12.15
C PRO A 395 18.63 -3.69 -12.28
N GLY A 396 19.35 -3.90 -13.39
CA GLY A 396 19.99 -5.18 -13.67
C GLY A 396 19.05 -6.32 -14.07
N SER A 397 17.77 -6.06 -14.38
CA SER A 397 16.89 -7.09 -14.98
C SER A 397 17.48 -7.59 -16.31
N THR A 398 17.39 -8.89 -16.56
CA THR A 398 17.96 -9.53 -17.77
C THR A 398 16.92 -9.68 -18.89
N PRO A 399 17.35 -9.82 -20.16
CA PRO A 399 16.44 -10.13 -21.26
C PRO A 399 15.64 -11.42 -21.04
N GLU A 400 16.23 -12.43 -20.42
CA GLU A 400 15.60 -13.72 -20.14
C GLU A 400 14.46 -13.58 -19.11
N GLU A 401 14.64 -12.72 -18.10
CA GLU A 401 13.60 -12.40 -17.10
C GLU A 401 12.40 -11.68 -17.76
N VAL A 402 12.67 -10.79 -18.71
CA VAL A 402 11.61 -10.09 -19.48
C VAL A 402 10.89 -11.04 -20.42
N GLU A 403 11.62 -11.91 -21.10
CA GLU A 403 11.08 -12.89 -22.03
C GLU A 403 10.26 -13.96 -21.29
N GLU A 404 10.71 -14.42 -20.12
CA GLU A 404 9.92 -15.26 -19.22
C GLU A 404 8.62 -14.56 -18.77
N THR A 405 8.70 -13.27 -18.41
CA THR A 405 7.52 -12.48 -18.06
C THR A 405 6.55 -12.38 -19.24
N LEU A 406 7.03 -12.12 -20.46
CA LEU A 406 6.21 -12.04 -21.67
C LEU A 406 5.49 -13.36 -21.95
N ARG A 407 6.18 -14.50 -21.81
CA ARG A 407 5.55 -15.82 -21.94
C ARG A 407 4.50 -16.03 -20.86
N ASN A 408 4.82 -15.70 -19.60
CA ASN A 408 3.91 -15.96 -18.48
C ASN A 408 2.65 -15.09 -18.52
N LEU A 409 2.71 -13.90 -19.14
CA LEU A 409 1.53 -13.07 -19.42
C LEU A 409 0.44 -13.77 -20.24
N ASP A 410 0.81 -14.73 -21.08
CA ASP A 410 -0.16 -15.50 -21.89
C ASP A 410 -1.02 -16.46 -21.06
N TYR A 411 -0.49 -16.91 -19.91
CA TYR A 411 -1.17 -17.86 -19.02
C TYR A 411 -2.04 -17.15 -17.98
N VAL A 412 -1.66 -15.94 -17.56
CA VAL A 412 -2.45 -15.15 -16.60
C VAL A 412 -3.56 -14.34 -17.25
N PHE A 413 -3.62 -14.30 -18.58
CA PHE A 413 -4.66 -13.57 -19.34
C PHE A 413 -6.10 -13.77 -18.80
N PRO A 414 -6.54 -14.98 -18.38
CA PRO A 414 -7.90 -15.18 -17.87
C PRO A 414 -8.21 -14.44 -16.56
N PHE A 415 -7.19 -14.09 -15.77
CA PHE A 415 -7.33 -13.51 -14.44
C PHE A 415 -7.28 -11.98 -14.48
N ARG A 416 -7.56 -11.32 -13.35
CA ARG A 416 -7.51 -9.87 -13.26
C ARG A 416 -6.13 -9.31 -13.64
N PRO A 417 -6.06 -8.29 -14.53
CA PRO A 417 -4.82 -7.67 -14.96
C PRO A 417 -3.97 -7.10 -13.82
N LEU A 418 -2.66 -7.29 -13.94
CA LEU A 418 -1.68 -6.65 -13.06
C LEU A 418 -1.52 -5.16 -13.43
N THR A 419 -1.22 -4.32 -12.43
CA THR A 419 -0.87 -2.91 -12.65
C THR A 419 0.64 -2.80 -12.85
N THR A 420 1.08 -2.31 -14.01
CA THR A 420 2.51 -2.06 -14.23
C THR A 420 2.96 -0.85 -13.41
N VAL A 421 3.97 -1.04 -12.58
CA VAL A 421 4.62 0.05 -11.84
C VAL A 421 6.08 0.12 -12.27
N SER A 422 6.57 1.33 -12.55
CA SER A 422 8.01 1.50 -12.78
C SER A 422 8.72 1.46 -11.44
N PHE A 423 9.80 0.68 -11.35
CA PHE A 423 10.69 0.73 -10.19
C PHE A 423 11.11 2.18 -9.91
N TRP A 424 10.95 2.58 -8.66
CA TRP A 424 11.50 3.80 -8.09
C TRP A 424 12.36 3.42 -6.89
N LEU A 425 13.45 4.16 -6.69
CA LEU A 425 14.39 3.85 -5.64
C LEU A 425 13.95 4.53 -4.34
N GLY A 426 13.51 3.73 -3.36
CA GLY A 426 13.13 4.22 -2.04
C GLY A 426 14.34 4.41 -1.12
N TYR A 427 14.37 5.54 -0.41
CA TYR A 427 15.31 5.77 0.69
C TYR A 427 15.29 4.59 1.65
N GLY A 428 16.47 4.16 2.09
CA GLY A 428 16.63 3.08 3.05
C GLY A 428 16.22 1.69 2.57
N SER A 429 15.75 1.52 1.32
CA SER A 429 15.57 0.19 0.72
C SER A 429 16.92 -0.55 0.61
N PRO A 430 16.94 -1.89 0.62
CA PRO A 430 18.19 -2.65 0.43
C PRO A 430 18.96 -2.27 -0.84
N VAL A 431 18.27 -1.93 -1.94
CA VAL A 431 18.92 -1.40 -3.16
C VAL A 431 19.58 -0.04 -2.90
N ALA A 432 18.93 0.86 -2.15
CA ALA A 432 19.51 2.16 -1.82
C ALA A 432 20.70 2.06 -0.85
N GLN A 433 20.70 1.06 0.03
CA GLN A 433 21.78 0.80 0.98
C GLN A 433 23.00 0.14 0.32
N ARG A 434 22.78 -0.68 -0.71
CA ARG A 434 23.84 -1.41 -1.44
C ARG A 434 23.73 -1.19 -2.95
N PRO A 435 23.88 0.05 -3.44
CA PRO A 435 23.66 0.37 -4.85
C PRO A 435 24.53 -0.44 -5.82
N GLN A 436 25.77 -0.73 -5.43
CA GLN A 436 26.75 -1.40 -6.28
C GLN A 436 26.33 -2.85 -6.61
N ASP A 437 25.71 -3.56 -5.66
CA ASP A 437 25.18 -4.92 -5.85
C ASP A 437 24.14 -4.99 -6.96
N PHE A 438 23.50 -3.86 -7.29
CA PHE A 438 22.47 -3.74 -8.32
C PHE A 438 22.94 -2.93 -9.55
N GLY A 439 24.25 -2.66 -9.66
CA GLY A 439 24.83 -1.94 -10.79
C GLY A 439 24.52 -0.44 -10.82
N LEU A 440 24.12 0.15 -9.68
CA LEU A 440 23.88 1.59 -9.57
C LEU A 440 25.19 2.31 -9.28
N ARG A 441 25.53 3.31 -10.10
CA ARG A 441 26.78 4.09 -9.96
C ARG A 441 26.63 5.26 -9.00
N ARG A 442 25.45 5.88 -8.97
CA ARG A 442 25.17 7.05 -8.14
C ARG A 442 23.71 7.10 -7.74
N ILE A 443 23.44 7.57 -6.52
CA ILE A 443 22.10 7.86 -6.01
C ILE A 443 22.02 9.36 -5.69
N TYR A 444 20.86 9.97 -5.92
CA TYR A 444 20.59 11.39 -5.64
C TYR A 444 19.09 11.59 -5.35
N PRO A 445 18.65 12.71 -4.75
CA PRO A 445 17.23 13.04 -4.62
C PRO A 445 16.51 12.96 -5.97
N HIS A 446 15.29 12.41 -6.02
CA HIS A 446 14.56 12.31 -7.28
C HIS A 446 14.46 13.69 -7.99
N PRO A 447 14.68 13.79 -9.32
CA PRO A 447 14.75 15.08 -10.02
C PRO A 447 13.51 15.97 -9.89
N TYR A 448 12.37 15.43 -9.48
CA TYR A 448 11.16 16.23 -9.30
C TYR A 448 11.22 17.12 -8.06
N TYR A 449 12.04 16.78 -7.06
CA TYR A 449 12.20 17.62 -5.88
C TYR A 449 12.73 19.03 -6.20
N ARG A 450 13.49 19.22 -7.29
CA ARG A 450 13.98 20.55 -7.71
C ARG A 450 12.86 21.53 -8.12
N TYR A 451 11.69 21.00 -8.45
CA TYR A 451 10.50 21.81 -8.76
C TYR A 451 9.72 22.15 -7.48
N LEU A 452 9.97 21.43 -6.38
CA LEU A 452 9.19 21.49 -5.16
C LEU A 452 9.89 22.26 -4.04
N PHE A 453 11.22 22.22 -3.99
CA PHE A 453 12.00 22.81 -2.90
C PHE A 453 13.11 23.74 -3.43
N PRO A 454 13.44 24.82 -2.70
CA PRO A 454 14.65 25.61 -2.91
C PRO A 454 15.93 24.77 -2.91
N SER A 455 16.92 25.19 -3.71
CA SER A 455 18.19 24.47 -3.85
C SER A 455 18.94 24.36 -2.53
N GLU A 456 18.87 25.39 -1.68
CA GLU A 456 19.56 25.42 -0.39
C GLU A 456 19.02 24.35 0.57
N ILE A 457 17.70 24.16 0.60
CA ILE A 457 17.05 23.12 1.40
C ILE A 457 17.39 21.73 0.84
N LEU A 458 17.33 21.55 -0.49
CA LEU A 458 17.60 20.24 -1.10
C LEU A 458 19.03 19.73 -0.92
N LYS A 459 20.00 20.60 -0.58
CA LYS A 459 21.39 20.18 -0.31
C LYS A 459 21.49 19.30 0.94
N SER A 460 20.67 19.55 1.96
CA SER A 460 20.72 18.84 3.25
C SER A 460 19.47 18.01 3.54
N LEU A 461 18.32 18.35 2.95
CA LEU A 461 17.06 17.61 3.12
C LEU A 461 17.20 16.16 2.61
N ARG A 462 16.82 15.20 3.45
CA ARG A 462 16.70 13.79 3.06
C ARG A 462 15.29 13.52 2.58
N VAL A 463 15.17 12.84 1.45
CA VAL A 463 13.89 12.60 0.77
C VAL A 463 13.66 11.12 0.55
N LEU A 464 12.39 10.72 0.55
CA LEU A 464 12.01 9.31 0.42
C LEU A 464 12.27 8.77 -0.99
N ALA A 465 11.95 9.54 -2.03
CA ALA A 465 12.13 9.12 -3.41
C ALA A 465 13.50 9.53 -3.96
N LEU A 466 14.25 8.55 -4.47
CA LEU A 466 15.60 8.75 -4.99
C LEU A 466 15.64 8.52 -6.50
N GLY A 467 16.50 9.28 -7.16
CA GLY A 467 17.00 9.00 -8.50
C GLY A 467 18.31 8.23 -8.44
N TYR A 468 18.69 7.64 -9.58
CA TYR A 468 19.95 6.93 -9.71
C TYR A 468 20.53 7.07 -11.12
N GLU A 469 21.85 6.90 -11.23
CA GLU A 469 22.57 6.68 -12.48
C GLU A 469 22.91 5.20 -12.62
N GLY A 470 22.64 4.63 -13.79
CA GLY A 470 22.77 3.20 -14.05
C GLY A 470 22.17 2.82 -15.41
N ASP A 471 21.60 1.62 -15.48
CA ASP A 471 21.06 1.00 -16.70
C ASP A 471 19.61 1.41 -17.03
N ARG A 472 19.09 2.48 -16.43
CA ARG A 472 17.68 2.90 -16.54
C ARG A 472 17.16 3.03 -17.98
N ARG A 473 17.93 3.64 -18.90
CA ARG A 473 17.52 3.76 -20.32
C ARG A 473 17.40 2.40 -21.01
N ARG A 474 18.35 1.50 -20.73
CA ARG A 474 18.32 0.11 -21.21
C ARG A 474 17.10 -0.61 -20.64
N GLN A 475 16.84 -0.48 -19.35
CA GLN A 475 15.68 -1.09 -18.70
C GLN A 475 14.34 -0.59 -19.28
N LEU A 476 14.20 0.72 -19.52
CA LEU A 476 13.01 1.28 -20.18
C LEU A 476 12.78 0.68 -21.58
N ALA A 477 13.84 0.50 -22.37
CA ALA A 477 13.74 -0.13 -23.68
C ALA A 477 13.39 -1.62 -23.57
N LEU A 478 14.04 -2.33 -22.64
CA LEU A 478 13.89 -3.77 -22.46
C LEU A 478 12.46 -4.15 -22.05
N TRP A 479 11.85 -3.40 -21.12
CA TRP A 479 10.53 -3.70 -20.58
C TRP A 479 9.36 -3.12 -21.39
N ARG A 480 9.63 -2.31 -22.42
CA ARG A 480 8.58 -1.72 -23.26
C ARG A 480 7.56 -2.75 -23.78
N PRO A 481 7.96 -3.93 -24.29
CA PRO A 481 7.02 -4.94 -24.76
C PRO A 481 6.10 -5.47 -23.65
N VAL A 482 6.61 -5.62 -22.42
CA VAL A 482 5.80 -6.06 -21.27
C VAL A 482 4.75 -5.02 -20.92
N VAL A 483 5.13 -3.74 -20.86
CA VAL A 483 4.20 -2.63 -20.57
C VAL A 483 3.10 -2.54 -21.62
N GLU A 484 3.45 -2.67 -22.91
CA GLU A 484 2.49 -2.69 -24.02
C GLU A 484 1.55 -3.89 -23.92
N LYS A 485 2.08 -5.08 -23.64
CA LYS A 485 1.29 -6.32 -23.50
C LYS A 485 0.32 -6.26 -22.32
N VAL A 486 0.73 -5.73 -21.16
CA VAL A 486 -0.17 -5.58 -20.00
C VAL A 486 -1.26 -4.54 -20.28
N ARG A 487 -0.94 -3.42 -20.96
CA ARG A 487 -1.96 -2.44 -21.37
C ARG A 487 -3.00 -3.04 -22.31
N ALA A 488 -2.55 -3.82 -23.30
CA ALA A 488 -3.45 -4.53 -24.21
C ALA A 488 -4.30 -5.57 -23.46
N TRP A 489 -3.67 -6.35 -22.56
CA TRP A 489 -4.36 -7.30 -21.70
C TRP A 489 -5.48 -6.64 -20.89
N LYS A 490 -5.20 -5.51 -20.22
CA LYS A 490 -6.20 -4.81 -19.40
C LYS A 490 -7.45 -4.47 -20.20
N LYS A 491 -7.29 -3.81 -21.34
CA LYS A 491 -8.41 -3.43 -22.22
C LYS A 491 -9.20 -4.66 -22.69
N THR A 492 -8.52 -5.65 -23.25
CA THR A 492 -9.19 -6.84 -23.81
C THR A 492 -9.88 -7.67 -22.71
N TRP A 493 -9.26 -7.79 -21.54
CA TRP A 493 -9.84 -8.53 -20.42
C TRP A 493 -11.11 -7.87 -19.88
N GLU A 494 -11.12 -6.54 -19.70
CA GLU A 494 -12.31 -5.80 -19.24
C GLU A 494 -13.48 -6.01 -20.19
N GLU A 495 -13.24 -5.87 -21.50
CA GLU A 495 -14.24 -6.05 -22.54
C GLU A 495 -14.79 -7.48 -22.62
N LEU A 496 -13.93 -8.50 -22.48
CA LEU A 496 -14.36 -9.91 -22.53
C LEU A 496 -15.05 -10.32 -21.24
N ARG A 497 -14.56 -9.87 -20.09
CA ARG A 497 -15.15 -10.21 -18.79
C ARG A 497 -16.55 -9.66 -18.63
N ALA A 498 -16.79 -8.43 -19.07
CA ALA A 498 -18.14 -7.84 -19.09
C ALA A 498 -19.13 -8.68 -19.92
N ARG A 499 -18.65 -9.31 -21.01
CA ARG A 499 -19.48 -10.12 -21.91
C ARG A 499 -19.64 -11.57 -21.50
N HIS A 500 -18.63 -12.16 -20.85
CA HIS A 500 -18.53 -13.61 -20.67
C HIS A 500 -18.36 -14.08 -19.23
N GLY A 501 -18.25 -13.16 -18.26
CA GLY A 501 -17.86 -13.48 -16.89
C GLY A 501 -16.41 -13.98 -16.82
N PRO A 502 -16.08 -14.91 -15.89
CA PRO A 502 -14.75 -15.51 -15.81
C PRO A 502 -14.33 -16.18 -17.13
N LEU A 503 -13.10 -15.90 -17.56
CA LEU A 503 -12.63 -16.23 -18.92
C LEU A 503 -12.12 -17.67 -19.06
N LEU A 504 -11.80 -18.35 -17.97
CA LEU A 504 -11.38 -19.75 -17.99
C LEU A 504 -11.99 -20.50 -16.81
N THR A 505 -13.01 -21.32 -17.09
CA THR A 505 -13.81 -22.00 -16.06
C THR A 505 -13.88 -23.50 -16.30
N TYR A 506 -14.20 -24.26 -15.24
CA TYR A 506 -14.60 -25.65 -15.34
C TYR A 506 -15.90 -25.94 -14.61
N ARG A 507 -16.64 -26.95 -15.09
CA ARG A 507 -17.81 -27.54 -14.44
C ARG A 507 -17.61 -29.03 -14.28
N GLU A 508 -17.88 -29.54 -13.08
CA GLU A 508 -17.84 -30.97 -12.78
C GLU A 508 -19.19 -31.61 -13.08
N GLY A 509 -19.18 -32.68 -13.87
CA GLY A 509 -20.36 -33.49 -14.20
C GLY A 509 -20.38 -34.86 -13.53
N GLY A 510 -19.56 -35.07 -12.49
CA GLY A 510 -19.31 -36.39 -11.91
C GLY A 510 -18.20 -37.13 -12.66
N ASP A 511 -18.53 -37.80 -13.76
CA ASP A 511 -17.59 -38.62 -14.57
C ASP A 511 -16.79 -37.81 -15.60
N PHE A 512 -17.17 -36.54 -15.84
CA PHE A 512 -16.46 -35.64 -16.75
C PHE A 512 -16.25 -34.24 -16.17
N LEU A 513 -15.29 -33.52 -16.77
CA LEU A 513 -15.02 -32.11 -16.55
C LEU A 513 -15.26 -31.34 -17.85
N LEU A 514 -16.08 -30.30 -17.84
CA LEU A 514 -16.24 -29.38 -18.97
C LEU A 514 -15.44 -28.11 -18.68
N LEU A 515 -14.43 -27.84 -19.49
CA LEU A 515 -13.70 -26.57 -19.43
C LEU A 515 -14.22 -25.63 -20.51
N ARG A 516 -14.43 -24.38 -20.14
CA ARG A 516 -14.78 -23.29 -21.04
C ARG A 516 -13.66 -22.25 -21.01
N GLN A 517 -13.08 -21.96 -22.17
CA GLN A 517 -11.96 -21.05 -22.33
C GLN A 517 -12.32 -19.95 -23.33
N VAL A 518 -12.28 -18.70 -22.90
CA VAL A 518 -12.43 -17.52 -23.76
C VAL A 518 -11.03 -17.06 -24.17
N LEU A 519 -10.74 -17.06 -25.47
CA LEU A 519 -9.45 -16.61 -25.99
C LEU A 519 -9.41 -15.08 -26.13
N PRO A 520 -8.21 -14.46 -26.23
CA PRO A 520 -8.08 -13.01 -26.42
C PRO A 520 -8.84 -12.44 -27.63
N GLN A 521 -9.03 -13.24 -28.68
CA GLN A 521 -9.80 -12.86 -29.87
C GLN A 521 -11.32 -13.00 -29.68
N GLY A 522 -11.79 -13.36 -28.48
CA GLY A 522 -13.21 -13.57 -28.16
C GLY A 522 -13.76 -14.96 -28.52
N ARG A 523 -13.00 -15.80 -29.23
CA ARG A 523 -13.42 -17.18 -29.53
C ARG A 523 -13.53 -18.01 -28.26
N VAL A 524 -14.65 -18.70 -28.09
CA VAL A 524 -14.89 -19.61 -26.97
C VAL A 524 -14.56 -21.04 -27.39
N LEU A 525 -13.72 -21.71 -26.60
CA LEU A 525 -13.39 -23.12 -26.74
C LEU A 525 -14.01 -23.93 -25.60
N HIS A 526 -14.43 -25.15 -25.91
CA HIS A 526 -14.92 -26.11 -24.95
C HIS A 526 -14.04 -27.36 -24.98
N HIS A 527 -13.60 -27.79 -23.81
CA HIS A 527 -12.82 -29.01 -23.64
C HIS A 527 -13.56 -29.95 -22.71
N ARG A 528 -13.43 -31.26 -22.94
CA ARG A 528 -14.02 -32.28 -22.09
C ARG A 528 -12.94 -33.25 -21.64
N LEU A 529 -12.77 -33.40 -20.33
CA LEU A 529 -11.89 -34.40 -19.73
C LEU A 529 -12.75 -35.50 -19.08
N ARG A 530 -12.33 -36.76 -19.20
CA ARG A 530 -13.00 -37.94 -18.61
C ARG A 530 -11.97 -38.84 -17.94
N GLY A 531 -12.43 -39.65 -16.98
CA GLY A 531 -11.59 -40.64 -16.30
C GLY A 531 -10.29 -40.02 -15.75
N PRO A 532 -9.11 -40.63 -15.98
CA PRO A 532 -7.87 -40.15 -15.38
C PRO A 532 -7.49 -38.71 -15.76
N SER A 533 -7.81 -38.24 -16.98
CA SER A 533 -7.52 -36.85 -17.39
C SER A 533 -8.27 -35.82 -16.52
N ARG A 534 -9.50 -36.13 -16.09
CA ARG A 534 -10.25 -35.29 -15.15
C ARG A 534 -9.56 -35.25 -13.79
N GLU A 535 -9.23 -36.42 -13.26
CA GLU A 535 -8.63 -36.54 -11.92
C GLU A 535 -7.27 -35.85 -11.84
N ILE A 536 -6.44 -36.00 -12.88
CA ILE A 536 -5.16 -35.29 -13.00
C ILE A 536 -5.37 -33.78 -13.00
N TYR A 537 -6.32 -33.29 -13.80
CA TYR A 537 -6.60 -31.85 -13.88
C TYR A 537 -7.05 -31.26 -12.54
N LEU A 538 -7.95 -31.95 -11.83
CA LEU A 538 -8.42 -31.55 -10.50
C LEU A 538 -7.32 -31.64 -9.44
N PHE A 539 -6.42 -32.64 -9.53
CA PHE A 539 -5.27 -32.74 -8.62
C PHE A 539 -4.28 -31.58 -8.78
N LEU A 540 -4.24 -30.98 -9.97
CA LEU A 540 -3.38 -29.85 -10.33
C LEU A 540 -4.02 -28.49 -10.11
N THR A 541 -5.18 -28.37 -9.45
CA THR A 541 -5.72 -27.04 -9.06
C THR A 541 -4.84 -26.33 -8.03
N GLU A 542 -3.90 -27.06 -7.44
CA GLU A 542 -2.79 -26.57 -6.62
C GLU A 542 -1.45 -26.85 -7.35
N PRO A 543 -0.41 -26.02 -7.16
CA PRO A 543 0.91 -26.30 -7.72
C PRO A 543 1.49 -27.64 -7.21
N ARG A 544 1.76 -28.60 -8.10
CA ARG A 544 2.35 -29.91 -7.74
C ARG A 544 3.56 -30.26 -8.60
N PRO A 545 4.60 -30.88 -8.02
CA PRO A 545 5.71 -31.44 -8.81
C PRO A 545 5.26 -32.67 -9.59
N PHE A 546 5.98 -32.99 -10.67
CA PHE A 546 5.72 -34.18 -11.49
C PHE A 546 5.75 -35.49 -10.68
N GLU A 547 6.66 -35.60 -9.72
CA GLU A 547 6.79 -36.78 -8.85
C GLU A 547 5.50 -37.07 -8.07
N ALA A 548 4.79 -36.02 -7.61
CA ALA A 548 3.52 -36.19 -6.92
C ALA A 548 2.43 -36.73 -7.85
N LEU A 549 2.45 -36.35 -9.14
CA LEU A 549 1.57 -36.93 -10.15
C LEU A 549 1.89 -38.41 -10.38
N GLN A 550 3.17 -38.75 -10.55
CA GLN A 550 3.58 -40.15 -10.76
C GLN A 550 3.20 -41.04 -9.57
N SER A 551 3.35 -40.52 -8.35
CA SER A 551 2.98 -41.23 -7.13
C SER A 551 1.47 -41.43 -7.03
N ARG A 552 0.67 -40.38 -7.30
CA ARG A 552 -0.79 -40.43 -7.21
C ARG A 552 -1.42 -41.26 -8.32
N PHE A 553 -0.86 -41.21 -9.52
CA PHE A 553 -1.36 -41.88 -10.72
C PHE A 553 -0.38 -42.96 -11.20
N SER A 554 0.13 -43.77 -10.26
CA SER A 554 1.15 -44.81 -10.51
C SER A 554 0.74 -45.90 -11.50
N HIS A 555 -0.57 -46.07 -11.71
CA HIS A 555 -1.13 -46.97 -12.71
C HIS A 555 -0.97 -46.44 -14.16
N LEU A 556 -0.59 -45.17 -14.34
CA LEU A 556 -0.34 -44.57 -15.66
C LEU A 556 1.16 -44.48 -15.95
N PRO A 557 1.60 -44.84 -17.17
CA PRO A 557 2.98 -44.62 -17.61
C PRO A 557 3.35 -43.13 -17.56
N ALA A 558 4.57 -42.83 -17.11
CA ALA A 558 5.07 -41.46 -16.99
C ALA A 558 5.02 -40.68 -18.33
N GLU A 559 5.29 -41.36 -19.45
CA GLU A 559 5.22 -40.77 -20.79
C GLU A 559 3.79 -40.30 -21.13
N ARG A 560 2.76 -41.07 -20.78
CA ARG A 560 1.35 -40.67 -20.98
C ARG A 560 1.00 -39.46 -20.13
N LEU A 561 1.49 -39.39 -18.89
CA LEU A 561 1.31 -38.21 -18.04
C LEU A 561 1.96 -36.97 -18.69
N ARG A 562 3.22 -37.07 -19.14
CA ARG A 562 3.91 -35.94 -19.80
C ARG A 562 3.18 -35.46 -21.04
N SER A 563 2.81 -36.38 -21.93
CA SER A 563 2.08 -36.04 -23.16
C SER A 563 0.76 -35.33 -22.87
N PHE A 564 0.02 -35.76 -21.84
CA PHE A 564 -1.20 -35.08 -21.41
C PHE A 564 -0.94 -33.67 -20.88
N LEU A 565 0.08 -33.49 -20.04
CA LEU A 565 0.45 -32.18 -19.50
C LEU A 565 0.89 -31.22 -20.62
N GLU A 566 1.68 -31.69 -21.58
CA GLU A 566 2.11 -30.93 -22.76
C GLU A 566 0.94 -30.50 -23.65
N ASP A 567 -0.08 -31.35 -23.82
CA ASP A 567 -1.30 -30.99 -24.53
C ASP A 567 -2.08 -29.88 -23.80
N LEU A 568 -2.21 -29.96 -22.48
CA LEU A 568 -2.86 -28.91 -21.69
C LEU A 568 -2.07 -27.60 -21.71
N GLU A 569 -0.74 -27.65 -21.66
CA GLU A 569 0.15 -26.49 -21.73
C GLU A 569 0.01 -25.79 -23.10
N ARG A 570 0.06 -26.55 -24.20
CA ARG A 570 -0.18 -26.03 -25.56
C ARG A 570 -1.55 -25.35 -25.70
N LYS A 571 -2.56 -25.86 -25.01
CA LYS A 571 -3.93 -25.29 -24.96
C LYS A 571 -4.07 -24.13 -23.97
N ARG A 572 -3.02 -23.76 -23.23
CA ARG A 572 -3.05 -22.75 -22.15
C ARG A 572 -4.08 -23.08 -21.07
N LEU A 573 -4.29 -24.36 -20.78
CA LEU A 573 -5.13 -24.87 -19.69
C LEU A 573 -4.33 -25.23 -18.45
N LEU A 574 -3.01 -25.32 -18.60
CA LEU A 574 -2.03 -25.69 -17.59
C LEU A 574 -0.84 -24.72 -17.68
N PHE A 575 -0.38 -24.25 -16.53
CA PHE A 575 0.88 -23.53 -16.38
C PHE A 575 1.94 -24.45 -15.83
N ARG A 576 3.15 -24.34 -16.37
CA ARG A 576 4.31 -25.14 -15.97
C ARG A 576 5.46 -24.23 -15.59
N GLU A 577 6.11 -24.56 -14.48
CA GLU A 577 7.38 -23.95 -14.09
C GLU A 577 8.34 -25.06 -13.66
N GLY A 578 9.39 -25.29 -14.46
CA GLY A 578 10.30 -26.42 -14.23
C GLY A 578 9.56 -27.76 -14.30
N ASP A 579 9.51 -28.45 -13.16
CA ASP A 579 8.82 -29.73 -12.94
C ASP A 579 7.48 -29.58 -12.19
N ARG A 580 7.06 -28.35 -11.88
CA ARG A 580 5.79 -28.06 -11.21
C ARG A 580 4.71 -27.67 -12.23
N PHE A 581 3.48 -28.09 -11.95
CA PHE A 581 2.31 -27.90 -12.82
C PHE A 581 1.12 -27.35 -12.05
N LEU A 582 0.34 -26.49 -12.71
CA LEU A 582 -0.86 -25.85 -12.17
C LEU A 582 -1.94 -25.76 -13.25
N ALA A 583 -3.10 -26.35 -13.00
CA ALA A 583 -4.31 -26.18 -13.82
C ALA A 583 -4.88 -24.77 -13.65
N LEU A 584 -5.23 -24.10 -14.74
CA LEU A 584 -5.58 -22.68 -14.74
C LEU A 584 -7.06 -22.38 -14.59
N ALA A 585 -7.95 -23.32 -14.92
CA ALA A 585 -9.38 -23.06 -14.85
C ALA A 585 -9.88 -22.96 -13.41
N VAL A 586 -10.78 -22.00 -13.17
CA VAL A 586 -11.48 -21.85 -11.89
C VAL A 586 -12.83 -22.56 -11.93
N ARG A 587 -13.33 -23.02 -10.79
CA ARG A 587 -14.69 -23.58 -10.75
C ARG A 587 -15.69 -22.52 -11.22
N HIS A 588 -16.61 -22.89 -12.09
CA HIS A 588 -17.71 -21.99 -12.45
C HIS A 588 -18.47 -21.61 -11.17
N PRO A 589 -18.66 -20.31 -10.90
CA PRO A 589 -19.37 -19.84 -9.71
C PRO A 589 -20.82 -20.31 -9.68
#